data_AF-A0A5C7P5X0-F1
#
_entry.id   AF-A0A5C7P5X0-F1
#
_cell.length_a   1.000
_cell.length_b   1.000
_cell.length_c   1.000
_cell.angle_alpha   90.00
_cell.angle_beta   90.00
_cell.angle_gamma   90.00
#
_symmetry.space_group_name_H-M   'P 1'
#
loop_
_entity.id
_entity.type
_entity.pdbx_description
1 polymer ?
#
loop_
_entity_poly.entity_id
_entity_poly.type
_entity_poly.pdbx_seq_one_letter_code
_entity_poly.pdbx_strand_id
1 'polypeptide(L)'
;MSRENRPGYGADVLQGKGTFITAKAVTTWDTWMACGFTWAALQHVWTWGSATGSLSTSTREVTRSPERLVDEAIRLRAYGSQAWWWAWVVPSRVDAYVDRFAADLAFVGEAAPSGVILNLELAEPGGRGDKRPAWTAGAGVEDAAARLLRGVRSVWPGDVYVTTHGLRVDRQPWSVLRDADGVMPQAYNPSCSYAPGFVGRCVDSYGQTFPRERIVPVLGANSTPASCMQRFVGEAHDADVSGVGWWAWTGLASASSKRAVVAACDLTPSIVRRTAVS
;
A
#
# COMPACT_ATOMS: atom_id res chain seq x y z
N MET A 1 27.33 -5.11 5.42
CA MET A 1 27.19 -4.87 3.96
C MET A 1 26.81 -3.40 3.79
N SER A 2 27.70 -2.63 3.15
CA SER A 2 27.51 -1.20 2.88
C SER A 2 26.36 -0.99 1.88
N ARG A 3 25.64 0.12 2.02
CA ARG A 3 24.48 0.53 1.21
C ARG A 3 24.81 0.81 -0.26
N GLU A 4 26.06 0.65 -0.70
CA GLU A 4 26.57 1.25 -1.95
C GLU A 4 26.53 0.34 -3.19
N ASN A 5 26.15 -0.93 -3.09
CA ASN A 5 26.14 -1.86 -4.25
C ASN A 5 24.81 -2.61 -4.46
N ARG A 6 23.67 -1.94 -4.26
CA ARG A 6 22.37 -2.52 -4.67
C ARG A 6 21.99 -2.04 -6.07
N PRO A 7 21.82 -2.92 -7.07
CA PRO A 7 21.31 -2.53 -8.38
C PRO A 7 19.87 -2.02 -8.23
N GLY A 8 19.65 -0.74 -8.54
CA GLY A 8 18.33 -0.20 -8.87
C GLY A 8 17.33 -0.02 -7.74
N TYR A 9 17.60 0.85 -6.75
CA TYR A 9 16.50 1.61 -6.14
C TYR A 9 16.19 2.80 -7.06
N GLY A 10 15.41 2.53 -8.11
CA GLY A 10 14.98 3.51 -9.08
C GLY A 10 13.67 4.17 -8.64
N ALA A 11 13.53 5.45 -8.91
CA ALA A 11 12.38 6.30 -8.59
C ALA A 11 11.05 5.89 -9.29
N ASP A 12 10.94 4.65 -9.77
CA ASP A 12 9.98 4.25 -10.81
C ASP A 12 9.05 3.07 -10.42
N VAL A 13 9.24 2.43 -9.26
CA VAL A 13 8.59 1.14 -8.97
C VAL A 13 7.07 1.24 -8.75
N LEU A 14 6.60 2.35 -8.15
CA LEU A 14 5.17 2.64 -7.96
C LEU A 14 4.68 3.86 -8.76
N GLN A 15 5.39 4.19 -9.85
CA GLN A 15 4.99 5.30 -10.71
C GLN A 15 3.61 5.09 -11.34
N GLY A 16 2.91 6.21 -11.53
CA GLY A 16 1.57 6.22 -12.09
C GLY A 16 0.48 5.84 -11.09
N LYS A 17 -0.60 5.26 -11.60
CA LYS A 17 -1.79 4.92 -10.82
C LYS A 17 -1.72 3.47 -10.39
N GLY A 18 -1.91 3.18 -9.12
CA GLY A 18 -2.25 1.83 -8.73
C GLY A 18 -3.34 1.72 -7.71
N THR A 19 -3.60 0.50 -7.28
CA THR A 19 -4.85 0.18 -6.60
C THR A 19 -4.68 -0.96 -5.62
N PHE A 20 -5.37 -0.88 -4.50
CA PHE A 20 -5.43 -1.95 -3.50
C PHE A 20 -6.63 -2.85 -3.78
N ILE A 21 -6.36 -4.13 -4.04
CA ILE A 21 -7.37 -5.15 -4.30
C ILE A 21 -7.52 -6.00 -3.06
N THR A 22 -8.71 -5.99 -2.46
CA THR A 22 -9.05 -6.85 -1.31
C THR A 22 -9.29 -8.28 -1.74
N ALA A 23 -9.37 -9.26 -0.83
CA ALA A 23 -9.51 -10.65 -1.26
C ALA A 23 -10.88 -11.00 -1.90
N LYS A 24 -11.77 -10.05 -2.19
CA LYS A 24 -12.87 -10.30 -3.14
C LYS A 24 -12.31 -10.43 -4.55
N ALA A 25 -12.80 -11.39 -5.32
CA ALA A 25 -12.37 -11.57 -6.71
C ALA A 25 -12.78 -10.36 -7.54
N VAL A 26 -11.85 -9.82 -8.32
CA VAL A 26 -12.17 -8.84 -9.35
C VAL A 26 -12.78 -9.62 -10.51
N THR A 27 -14.08 -9.46 -10.72
CA THR A 27 -14.82 -10.13 -11.80
C THR A 27 -14.83 -9.32 -13.09
N THR A 28 -14.36 -8.07 -13.05
CA THR A 28 -14.42 -7.10 -14.16
C THR A 28 -13.05 -6.47 -14.42
N TRP A 29 -12.04 -7.32 -14.64
CA TRP A 29 -10.66 -6.90 -14.84
C TRP A 29 -10.50 -5.86 -15.94
N ASP A 30 -11.07 -6.07 -17.13
CA ASP A 30 -10.97 -5.10 -18.23
C ASP A 30 -11.49 -3.71 -17.86
N THR A 31 -12.62 -3.63 -17.16
CA THR A 31 -13.21 -2.37 -16.69
C THR A 31 -12.30 -1.68 -15.66
N TRP A 32 -11.64 -2.46 -14.82
CA TRP A 32 -10.67 -1.97 -13.86
C TRP A 32 -9.42 -1.46 -14.57
N MET A 33 -8.85 -2.24 -15.48
CA MET A 33 -7.63 -1.91 -16.21
C MET A 33 -7.81 -0.73 -17.17
N ALA A 34 -9.01 -0.54 -17.71
CA ALA A 34 -9.37 0.65 -18.48
C ALA A 34 -9.24 1.97 -17.70
N CYS A 35 -9.11 1.93 -16.36
CA CYS A 35 -8.79 3.11 -15.55
C CYS A 35 -7.29 3.49 -15.62
N GLY A 36 -6.46 2.71 -16.32
CA GLY A 36 -5.04 2.99 -16.56
C GLY A 36 -4.13 2.67 -15.36
N PHE A 37 -4.42 1.61 -14.60
CA PHE A 37 -3.57 1.20 -13.49
C PHE A 37 -2.25 0.59 -13.99
N THR A 38 -1.12 1.08 -13.47
CA THR A 38 0.25 0.60 -13.76
C THR A 38 0.72 -0.45 -12.74
N TRP A 39 0.10 -0.48 -11.56
CA TRP A 39 0.35 -1.49 -10.53
C TRP A 39 -0.92 -1.80 -9.73
N ALA A 40 -0.99 -3.00 -9.14
CA ALA A 40 -2.07 -3.37 -8.24
C ALA A 40 -1.55 -4.24 -7.08
N ALA A 41 -1.96 -3.89 -5.87
CA ALA A 41 -1.61 -4.57 -4.65
C ALA A 41 -2.69 -5.56 -4.23
N LEU A 42 -2.40 -6.84 -4.41
CA LEU A 42 -3.25 -7.96 -4.01
C LEU A 42 -3.14 -8.15 -2.49
N GLN A 43 -4.27 -8.11 -1.79
CA GLN A 43 -4.33 -8.46 -0.36
C GLN A 43 -3.76 -9.86 -0.14
N HIS A 44 -2.59 -9.94 0.49
CA HIS A 44 -1.90 -11.17 0.83
C HIS A 44 -2.49 -11.73 2.11
N VAL A 45 -2.21 -11.09 3.25
CA VAL A 45 -2.61 -11.54 4.59
C VAL A 45 -3.34 -10.44 5.34
N TRP A 46 -4.34 -10.83 6.13
CA TRP A 46 -4.98 -10.00 7.14
C TRP A 46 -4.78 -10.63 8.53
N THR A 47 -3.86 -10.11 9.36
CA THR A 47 -3.58 -10.69 10.67
C THR A 47 -4.56 -10.21 11.76
N TRP A 48 -5.76 -10.80 11.83
CA TRP A 48 -6.64 -10.68 13.02
C TRP A 48 -6.77 -11.99 13.82
N GLY A 49 -6.17 -13.08 13.35
CA GLY A 49 -6.35 -14.43 13.89
C GLY A 49 -5.31 -14.93 14.87
N SER A 50 -5.57 -16.11 15.43
CA SER A 50 -4.61 -16.89 16.22
C SER A 50 -3.37 -17.26 15.38
N ALA A 51 -2.29 -17.75 16.02
CA ALA A 51 -1.06 -18.18 15.33
C ALA A 51 -1.30 -19.26 14.25
N THR A 52 -2.46 -19.91 14.28
CA THR A 52 -2.92 -20.95 13.35
C THR A 52 -4.11 -20.53 12.48
N GLY A 53 -4.50 -19.25 12.48
CA GLY A 53 -5.63 -18.72 11.70
C GLY A 53 -6.99 -18.82 12.40
N SER A 54 -7.83 -17.81 12.15
CA SER A 54 -9.22 -17.61 12.56
C SER A 54 -9.52 -17.44 14.05
N LEU A 55 -10.00 -16.24 14.44
CA LEU A 55 -10.86 -16.05 15.62
C LEU A 55 -12.26 -15.56 15.19
N SER A 56 -13.26 -16.35 15.57
CA SER A 56 -14.71 -16.10 15.52
C SER A 56 -15.43 -16.29 14.16
N THR A 57 -16.54 -17.01 14.24
CA THR A 57 -17.44 -17.38 13.13
C THR A 57 -18.21 -16.20 12.53
N SER A 58 -18.09 -14.99 13.07
CA SER A 58 -18.83 -13.80 12.59
C SER A 58 -18.00 -12.85 11.72
N THR A 59 -16.67 -13.00 11.66
CA THR A 59 -15.79 -12.23 10.77
C THR A 59 -14.76 -13.15 10.13
N ARG A 60 -15.12 -13.77 9.00
CA ARG A 60 -14.18 -14.61 8.25
C ARG A 60 -13.00 -13.75 7.80
N GLU A 61 -11.82 -14.05 8.33
CA GLU A 61 -10.54 -13.53 7.86
C GLU A 61 -10.42 -13.68 6.34
N VAL A 62 -9.88 -12.63 5.71
CA VAL A 62 -9.87 -12.46 4.26
C VAL A 62 -8.42 -12.56 3.78
N THR A 63 -7.92 -13.79 3.62
CA THR A 63 -6.55 -14.07 3.14
C THR A 63 -6.64 -14.66 1.73
N ARG A 64 -5.81 -14.19 0.80
CA ARG A 64 -5.73 -14.85 -0.52
C ARG A 64 -4.91 -16.13 -0.40
N SER A 65 -5.35 -17.19 -1.08
CA SER A 65 -4.52 -18.38 -1.20
C SER A 65 -3.32 -18.11 -2.12
N PRO A 66 -2.22 -18.86 -1.99
CA PRO A 66 -1.06 -18.74 -2.87
C PRO A 66 -1.40 -18.96 -4.34
N GLU A 67 -2.26 -19.94 -4.66
CA GLU A 67 -2.72 -20.22 -6.03
C GLU A 67 -3.41 -18.99 -6.63
N ARG A 68 -4.26 -18.35 -5.84
CA ARG A 68 -4.96 -17.15 -6.29
C ARG A 68 -4.02 -15.95 -6.48
N LEU A 69 -2.99 -15.83 -5.66
CA LEU A 69 -1.94 -14.82 -5.85
C LEU A 69 -1.20 -15.05 -7.17
N VAL A 70 -0.90 -16.31 -7.51
CA VAL A 70 -0.29 -16.69 -8.81
C VAL A 70 -1.21 -16.28 -9.96
N ASP A 71 -2.47 -16.73 -9.95
CA ASP A 71 -3.42 -16.49 -11.03
C ASP A 71 -3.65 -14.99 -11.28
N GLU A 72 -3.86 -14.21 -10.22
CA GLU A 72 -4.10 -12.77 -10.33
C GLU A 72 -2.83 -12.00 -10.70
N ALA A 73 -1.64 -12.43 -10.24
CA ALA A 73 -0.38 -11.83 -10.65
C ALA A 73 -0.09 -12.06 -12.13
N ILE A 74 -0.31 -13.27 -12.66
CA ILE A 74 -0.20 -13.57 -14.10
C ILE A 74 -1.16 -12.68 -14.89
N ARG A 75 -2.40 -12.56 -14.42
CA ARG A 75 -3.41 -11.73 -15.07
C ARG A 75 -3.04 -10.26 -15.10
N LEU A 76 -2.58 -9.70 -13.98
CA LEU A 76 -2.11 -8.30 -13.90
C LEU A 76 -0.97 -8.03 -14.89
N ARG A 77 0.01 -8.93 -14.96
CA ARG A 77 1.13 -8.81 -15.90
C ARG A 77 0.69 -8.88 -17.35
N ALA A 78 -0.33 -9.68 -17.67
CA ALA A 78 -0.91 -9.73 -19.01
C ALA A 78 -1.56 -8.40 -19.44
N TYR A 79 -2.00 -7.57 -18.48
CA TYR A 79 -2.46 -6.20 -18.73
C TYR A 79 -1.34 -5.14 -18.69
N GLY A 80 -0.08 -5.55 -18.53
CA GLY A 80 1.06 -4.65 -18.40
C GLY A 80 1.19 -3.99 -17.03
N SER A 81 0.51 -4.52 -16.01
CA SER A 81 0.60 -3.99 -14.64
C SER A 81 1.47 -4.82 -13.73
N GLN A 82 2.12 -4.15 -12.80
CA GLN A 82 2.86 -4.82 -11.74
C GLN A 82 1.92 -5.42 -10.69
N ALA A 83 2.28 -6.62 -10.21
CA ALA A 83 1.57 -7.29 -9.13
C ALA A 83 2.32 -7.09 -7.82
N TRP A 84 1.68 -6.42 -6.86
CA TRP A 84 2.22 -6.18 -5.52
C TRP A 84 1.46 -7.02 -4.51
N TRP A 85 2.08 -7.31 -3.38
CA TRP A 85 1.37 -7.90 -2.23
C TRP A 85 1.12 -6.84 -1.18
N TRP A 86 -0.03 -6.93 -0.53
CA TRP A 86 -0.41 -6.01 0.52
C TRP A 86 -0.87 -6.79 1.74
N ALA A 87 -0.17 -6.62 2.85
CA ALA A 87 -0.44 -7.35 4.08
C ALA A 87 -0.77 -6.38 5.20
N TRP A 88 -1.72 -6.77 6.04
CA TRP A 88 -1.94 -6.10 7.32
C TRP A 88 -1.26 -6.90 8.40
N VAL A 89 -0.38 -6.24 9.15
CA VAL A 89 0.44 -6.89 10.17
C VAL A 89 0.20 -6.16 11.50
N VAL A 90 0.20 -6.90 12.61
CA VAL A 90 0.22 -6.34 13.98
C VAL A 90 1.51 -6.75 14.70
N PRO A 91 1.99 -5.97 15.68
CA PRO A 91 3.21 -6.27 16.42
C PRO A 91 3.28 -7.70 17.00
N SER A 92 2.18 -8.20 17.58
CA SER A 92 2.14 -9.56 18.16
C SER A 92 2.19 -10.70 17.14
N ARG A 93 2.07 -10.40 15.85
CA ARG A 93 1.99 -11.39 14.75
C ARG A 93 3.12 -11.29 13.74
N VAL A 94 4.15 -10.48 14.02
CA VAL A 94 5.27 -10.27 13.11
C VAL A 94 5.91 -11.58 12.67
N ASP A 95 6.24 -12.48 13.60
CA ASP A 95 6.95 -13.72 13.27
C ASP A 95 6.05 -14.65 12.42
N ALA A 96 4.78 -14.80 12.81
CA ALA A 96 3.80 -15.58 12.05
C ALA A 96 3.56 -15.03 10.63
N TYR A 97 3.57 -13.69 10.47
CA TYR A 97 3.48 -13.06 9.16
C TYR A 97 4.73 -13.34 8.32
N VAL A 98 5.93 -13.23 8.88
CA VAL A 98 7.19 -13.47 8.17
C VAL A 98 7.27 -14.93 7.70
N ASP A 99 6.93 -15.89 8.57
CA ASP A 99 6.89 -17.32 8.21
C ASP A 99 5.91 -17.58 7.06
N ARG A 100 4.71 -16.99 7.15
CA ARG A 100 3.70 -17.10 6.09
C ARG A 100 4.16 -16.48 4.78
N PHE A 101 4.77 -15.29 4.84
CA PHE A 101 5.29 -14.59 3.68
C PHE A 101 6.40 -15.40 2.99
N ALA A 102 7.32 -15.98 3.76
CA ALA A 102 8.36 -16.86 3.24
C ALA A 102 7.78 -18.11 2.56
N ALA A 103 6.81 -18.77 3.19
CA ALA A 103 6.15 -19.95 2.64
C ALA A 103 5.42 -19.64 1.33
N ASP A 104 4.67 -18.53 1.28
CA ASP A 104 3.94 -18.12 0.09
C ASP A 104 4.89 -17.69 -1.04
N LEU A 105 5.99 -16.98 -0.73
CA LEU A 105 7.03 -16.65 -1.72
C LEU A 105 7.65 -17.90 -2.34
N ALA A 106 7.96 -18.91 -1.52
CA ALA A 106 8.50 -20.18 -1.99
C ALA A 106 7.50 -20.92 -2.90
N PHE A 107 6.19 -20.81 -2.62
CA PHE A 107 5.14 -21.41 -3.43
C PHE A 107 4.98 -20.71 -4.79
N VAL A 108 4.92 -19.38 -4.82
CA VAL A 108 4.56 -18.64 -6.05
C VAL A 108 5.68 -18.59 -7.08
N GLY A 109 6.94 -18.79 -6.68
CA GLY A 109 8.08 -18.84 -7.60
C GLY A 109 8.17 -17.61 -8.51
N GLU A 110 8.17 -17.82 -9.82
CA GLU A 110 8.24 -16.74 -10.84
C GLU A 110 7.05 -15.77 -10.79
N ALA A 111 5.95 -16.16 -10.15
CA ALA A 111 4.81 -15.28 -9.95
C ALA A 111 4.97 -14.32 -8.75
N ALA A 112 6.12 -14.32 -8.07
CA ALA A 112 6.45 -13.42 -6.96
C ALA A 112 6.12 -11.95 -7.24
N PRO A 113 5.68 -11.19 -6.22
CA PRO A 113 5.25 -9.81 -6.41
C PRO A 113 6.44 -8.92 -6.82
N SER A 114 6.17 -7.78 -7.45
CA SER A 114 7.17 -6.73 -7.68
C SER A 114 7.65 -6.10 -6.36
N GLY A 115 6.78 -6.09 -5.35
CA GLY A 115 7.11 -5.66 -4.00
C GLY A 115 5.98 -5.92 -3.02
N VAL A 116 6.21 -5.57 -1.75
CA VAL A 116 5.26 -5.75 -0.66
C VAL A 116 4.93 -4.43 0.01
N ILE A 117 3.66 -4.26 0.37
CA ILE A 117 3.13 -3.12 1.11
C ILE A 117 2.65 -3.62 2.47
N LEU A 118 3.28 -3.13 3.53
CA LEU A 118 2.97 -3.47 4.92
C LEU A 118 2.05 -2.41 5.51
N ASN A 119 0.85 -2.82 5.88
CA ASN A 119 -0.18 -1.96 6.44
C ASN A 119 -0.21 -2.07 7.96
N LEU A 120 0.01 -0.93 8.62
CA LEU A 120 0.28 -0.83 10.05
C LEU A 120 -0.94 -0.35 10.84
N GLU A 121 -2.13 -0.67 10.35
CA GLU A 121 -3.39 -0.05 10.80
C GLU A 121 -4.30 -0.94 11.65
N LEU A 122 -3.96 -2.21 11.79
CA LEU A 122 -4.76 -3.10 12.63
C LEU A 122 -4.53 -2.85 14.11
N ALA A 123 -5.59 -3.01 14.89
CA ALA A 123 -5.52 -3.22 16.33
C ALA A 123 -5.13 -4.67 16.65
N GLU A 124 -4.53 -4.90 17.83
CA GLU A 124 -4.22 -6.23 18.33
C GLU A 124 -5.48 -7.10 18.54
N PRO A 125 -5.40 -8.43 18.36
CA PRO A 125 -6.49 -9.34 18.68
C PRO A 125 -6.97 -9.19 20.14
N GLY A 126 -8.29 -9.12 20.36
CA GLY A 126 -8.88 -8.99 21.70
C GLY A 126 -8.92 -7.55 22.24
N GLY A 127 -8.42 -6.56 21.49
CA GLY A 127 -8.64 -5.15 21.79
C GLY A 127 -10.13 -4.82 21.78
N ARG A 128 -10.64 -4.20 22.86
CA ARG A 128 -12.01 -3.65 22.87
C ARG A 128 -12.07 -2.47 21.90
N GLY A 129 -12.67 -2.67 20.73
CA GLY A 129 -13.21 -1.59 19.91
C GLY A 129 -12.20 -0.68 19.19
N ASP A 130 -12.02 -0.94 17.90
CA ASP A 130 -12.08 0.04 16.78
C ASP A 130 -11.21 1.30 16.74
N LYS A 131 -10.33 1.65 17.69
CA LYS A 131 -9.88 3.08 17.74
C LYS A 131 -8.39 3.41 17.77
N ARG A 132 -7.46 2.45 17.92
CA ARG A 132 -6.03 2.76 17.85
C ARG A 132 -5.23 1.67 17.14
N PRO A 133 -4.42 2.02 16.13
CA PRO A 133 -3.49 1.08 15.52
C PRO A 133 -2.53 0.49 16.58
N ALA A 134 -2.25 -0.80 16.46
CA ALA A 134 -1.33 -1.52 17.35
C ALA A 134 0.11 -0.97 17.27
N TRP A 135 0.44 -0.33 16.15
CA TRP A 135 1.74 0.27 15.88
C TRP A 135 1.93 1.69 16.47
N THR A 136 1.09 2.08 17.44
CA THR A 136 1.27 3.34 18.16
C THR A 136 2.33 3.20 19.25
N ALA A 137 3.05 4.30 19.56
CA ALA A 137 4.21 4.35 20.46
C ALA A 137 3.97 3.70 21.85
N GLY A 138 4.16 2.38 21.92
CA GLY A 138 4.07 1.55 23.11
C GLY A 138 5.33 0.71 23.28
N ALA A 139 5.55 0.19 24.49
CA ALA A 139 6.71 -0.64 24.78
C ALA A 139 6.80 -1.84 23.80
N GLY A 140 7.97 -2.04 23.19
CA GLY A 140 8.24 -3.15 22.27
C GLY A 140 7.78 -2.96 20.82
N VAL A 141 7.14 -1.84 20.47
CA VAL A 141 6.66 -1.57 19.10
C VAL A 141 7.80 -1.29 18.13
N GLU A 142 8.85 -0.56 18.54
CA GLU A 142 10.05 -0.38 17.71
C GLU A 142 10.77 -1.70 17.44
N ASP A 143 10.90 -2.56 18.47
CA ASP A 143 11.50 -3.90 18.31
C ASP A 143 10.68 -4.76 17.36
N ALA A 144 9.34 -4.72 17.45
CA ALA A 144 8.46 -5.42 16.53
C ALA A 144 8.62 -4.91 15.09
N ALA A 145 8.72 -3.60 14.89
CA ALA A 145 8.95 -3.01 13.57
C ALA A 145 10.30 -3.45 13.00
N ALA A 146 11.32 -3.54 13.86
CA ALA A 146 12.66 -3.94 13.46
C ALA A 146 12.71 -5.43 13.10
N ARG A 147 12.02 -6.29 13.87
CA ARG A 147 11.83 -7.70 13.53
C ARG A 147 11.07 -7.86 12.22
N LEU A 148 10.01 -7.08 12.00
CA LEU A 148 9.20 -7.13 10.78
C LEU A 148 10.04 -6.82 9.55
N LEU A 149 10.73 -5.67 9.53
CA LEU A 149 11.56 -5.30 8.40
C LEU A 149 12.72 -6.27 8.19
N ARG A 150 13.42 -6.70 9.25
CA ARG A 150 14.49 -7.70 9.11
C ARG A 150 13.97 -9.03 8.59
N GLY A 151 12.85 -9.51 9.10
CA GLY A 151 12.23 -10.77 8.69
C GLY A 151 11.83 -10.74 7.21
N VAL A 152 11.09 -9.71 6.79
CA VAL A 152 10.72 -9.50 5.38
C VAL A 152 11.98 -9.44 4.49
N ARG A 153 12.99 -8.65 4.87
CA ARG A 153 14.22 -8.51 4.07
C ARG A 153 15.09 -9.76 4.04
N SER A 154 14.97 -10.66 5.02
CA SER A 154 15.70 -11.92 5.03
C SER A 154 15.20 -12.90 3.97
N VAL A 155 13.95 -12.73 3.51
CA VAL A 155 13.31 -13.62 2.54
C VAL A 155 12.93 -12.93 1.23
N TRP A 156 12.90 -11.60 1.20
CA TRP A 156 12.51 -10.81 0.03
C TRP A 156 13.53 -9.71 -0.31
N PRO A 157 14.16 -9.77 -1.50
CA PRO A 157 15.12 -8.76 -1.92
C PRO A 157 14.47 -7.53 -2.58
N GLY A 158 13.20 -7.61 -2.98
CA GLY A 158 12.49 -6.52 -3.68
C GLY A 158 11.97 -5.43 -2.75
N ASP A 159 11.12 -4.56 -3.31
CA ASP A 159 10.67 -3.35 -2.62
C ASP A 159 9.71 -3.62 -1.46
N VAL A 160 9.88 -2.86 -0.39
CA VAL A 160 9.08 -2.90 0.83
C VAL A 160 8.56 -1.49 1.12
N TYR A 161 7.26 -1.29 0.98
CA TYR A 161 6.57 -0.05 1.31
C TYR A 161 5.76 -0.22 2.59
N VAL A 162 5.53 0.86 3.31
CA VAL A 162 4.67 0.88 4.49
C VAL A 162 3.49 1.82 4.28
N THR A 163 2.31 1.48 4.78
CA THR A 163 1.12 2.33 4.70
C THR A 163 0.40 2.43 6.04
N THR A 164 -0.20 3.59 6.27
CA THR A 164 -0.93 3.93 7.50
C THR A 164 -1.99 5.02 7.22
N HIS A 165 -3.10 4.97 7.96
CA HIS A 165 -4.11 6.00 8.09
C HIS A 165 -3.59 7.18 8.88
N GLY A 166 -3.10 8.21 8.20
CA GLY A 166 -3.15 9.61 8.65
C GLY A 166 -2.63 9.91 10.06
N LEU A 167 -2.00 8.96 10.74
CA LEU A 167 -1.27 9.19 11.97
C LEU A 167 -0.08 10.04 11.54
N ARG A 168 0.06 11.16 12.23
CA ARG A 168 1.20 12.03 12.03
C ARG A 168 2.48 11.21 12.17
N VAL A 169 3.49 11.61 11.41
CA VAL A 169 4.81 10.98 11.42
C VAL A 169 5.49 11.00 12.81
N ASP A 170 4.93 11.70 13.79
CA ASP A 170 5.45 11.72 15.17
C ASP A 170 4.79 10.66 16.09
N ARG A 171 3.89 9.80 15.55
CA ARG A 171 3.09 8.84 16.34
C ARG A 171 3.32 7.37 16.02
N GLN A 172 4.26 7.03 15.14
CA GLN A 172 4.63 5.64 14.83
C GLN A 172 6.15 5.43 14.97
N PRO A 173 6.67 4.18 14.97
CA PRO A 173 8.10 3.89 15.19
C PRO A 173 8.95 4.19 13.94
N TRP A 174 8.92 5.45 13.49
CA TRP A 174 9.54 5.86 12.22
C TRP A 174 11.07 5.82 12.22
N SER A 175 11.69 5.86 13.40
CA SER A 175 13.12 5.58 13.59
C SER A 175 13.56 4.27 12.92
N VAL A 176 12.66 3.28 12.91
CA VAL A 176 12.83 1.95 12.31
C VAL A 176 12.17 1.86 10.94
N LEU A 177 10.94 2.35 10.78
CA LEU A 177 10.20 2.23 9.51
C LEU A 177 10.83 3.00 8.34
N ARG A 178 11.71 3.97 8.61
CA ARG A 178 12.51 4.68 7.57
C ARG A 178 13.46 3.76 6.78
N ASP A 179 13.70 2.54 7.25
CA ASP A 179 14.49 1.53 6.51
C ASP A 179 13.66 0.79 5.44
N ALA A 180 12.36 1.07 5.33
CA ALA A 180 11.55 0.71 4.17
C ALA A 180 11.95 1.51 2.92
N ASP A 181 11.60 1.00 1.74
CA ASP A 181 11.92 1.64 0.46
C ASP A 181 11.02 2.84 0.16
N GLY A 182 9.83 2.88 0.77
CA GLY A 182 8.97 4.05 0.74
C GLY A 182 7.74 3.93 1.63
N VAL A 183 6.89 4.94 1.52
CA VAL A 183 5.71 5.11 2.38
C VAL A 183 4.51 5.55 1.57
N MET A 184 3.33 5.08 1.99
CA MET A 184 2.08 5.33 1.30
C MET A 184 1.05 5.94 2.26
N PRO A 185 1.07 7.27 2.47
CA PRO A 185 0.15 7.92 3.40
C PRO A 185 -1.28 7.82 2.87
N GLN A 186 -2.19 7.27 3.68
CA GLN A 186 -3.61 7.21 3.28
C GLN A 186 -4.27 8.57 3.42
N ALA A 187 -4.63 9.15 2.28
CA ALA A 187 -5.29 10.44 2.14
C ALA A 187 -6.70 10.25 1.59
N TYR A 188 -7.66 9.96 2.48
CA TYR A 188 -9.06 9.90 2.10
C TYR A 188 -10.01 10.47 3.13
N ASN A 189 -11.16 10.90 2.64
CA ASN A 189 -12.09 11.73 3.38
C ASN A 189 -13.54 11.36 3.01
N PRO A 190 -14.20 10.51 3.81
CA PRO A 190 -15.55 10.05 3.51
C PRO A 190 -16.58 11.18 3.41
N SER A 191 -16.41 12.25 4.19
CA SER A 191 -17.36 13.38 4.26
C SER A 191 -16.99 14.55 3.36
N CYS A 192 -15.85 14.49 2.65
CA CYS A 192 -15.29 15.63 1.92
C CYS A 192 -15.13 16.92 2.77
N SER A 193 -15.00 16.78 4.09
CA SER A 193 -14.96 17.91 5.02
C SER A 193 -13.60 18.62 5.13
N TYR A 194 -12.48 17.93 4.91
CA TYR A 194 -11.15 18.54 4.96
C TYR A 194 -10.97 19.70 3.98
N ALA A 195 -10.29 20.74 4.48
CA ALA A 195 -9.91 21.93 3.74
C ALA A 195 -8.93 21.59 2.59
N PRO A 196 -8.90 22.43 1.53
CA PRO A 196 -7.95 22.29 0.43
C PRO A 196 -6.48 22.11 0.87
N GLY A 197 -5.70 21.42 0.06
CA GLY A 197 -4.30 21.05 0.34
C GLY A 197 -4.16 19.90 1.34
N PHE A 198 -5.20 19.09 1.55
CA PHE A 198 -5.15 17.96 2.48
C PHE A 198 -4.12 16.91 2.08
N VAL A 199 -4.10 16.51 0.81
CA VAL A 199 -3.13 15.51 0.31
C VAL A 199 -1.71 16.05 0.42
N GLY A 200 -1.48 17.32 0.06
CA GLY A 200 -0.18 17.98 0.21
C GLY A 200 0.32 17.96 1.65
N ARG A 201 -0.53 18.30 2.63
CA ARG A 201 -0.18 18.20 4.06
C ARG A 201 0.14 16.78 4.51
N CYS A 202 -0.55 15.76 3.96
CA CYS A 202 -0.18 14.36 4.20
C CYS A 202 1.22 14.06 3.66
N VAL A 203 1.51 14.43 2.40
CA VAL A 203 2.83 14.21 1.80
C VAL A 203 3.92 14.93 2.60
N ASP A 204 3.72 16.20 2.95
CA ASP A 204 4.70 17.00 3.69
C ASP A 204 4.97 16.45 5.10
N SER A 205 3.94 15.92 5.77
CA SER A 205 4.14 15.27 7.07
C SER A 205 5.07 14.06 6.95
N TYR A 206 4.95 13.26 5.89
CA TYR A 206 5.79 12.08 5.68
C TYR A 206 7.17 12.45 5.13
N GLY A 207 7.27 13.58 4.43
CA GLY A 207 8.50 14.20 3.95
C GLY A 207 9.51 14.55 5.05
N GLN A 208 9.08 14.60 6.31
CA GLN A 208 9.97 14.76 7.47
C GLN A 208 10.83 13.51 7.76
N THR A 209 10.43 12.35 7.24
CA THR A 209 11.12 11.06 7.47
C THR A 209 11.56 10.41 6.17
N PHE A 210 10.75 10.47 5.12
CA PHE A 210 11.04 9.86 3.83
C PHE A 210 11.36 10.93 2.79
N PRO A 211 12.37 10.71 1.93
CA PRO A 211 12.53 11.47 0.70
C PRO A 211 11.23 11.49 -0.11
N ARG A 212 10.91 12.64 -0.73
CA ARG A 212 9.60 12.88 -1.38
C ARG A 212 9.32 11.88 -2.50
N GLU A 213 10.36 11.48 -3.23
CA GLU A 213 10.31 10.50 -4.32
C GLU A 213 9.93 9.08 -3.86
N ARG A 214 9.91 8.83 -2.55
CA ARG A 214 9.49 7.56 -1.92
C ARG A 214 8.09 7.63 -1.31
N ILE A 215 7.35 8.72 -1.53
CA ILE A 215 6.02 8.95 -0.96
C ILE A 215 4.96 8.75 -2.05
N VAL A 216 4.08 7.77 -1.87
CA VAL A 216 2.98 7.44 -2.79
C VAL A 216 1.65 7.60 -2.06
N PRO A 217 0.99 8.77 -2.10
CA PRO A 217 -0.25 8.97 -1.37
C PRO A 217 -1.35 8.03 -1.86
N VAL A 218 -2.12 7.48 -0.91
CA VAL A 218 -3.22 6.54 -1.18
C VAL A 218 -4.56 7.26 -1.05
N LEU A 219 -5.19 7.53 -2.19
CA LEU A 219 -6.45 8.23 -2.33
C LEU A 219 -7.65 7.29 -2.17
N GLY A 220 -8.68 7.71 -1.46
CA GLY A 220 -9.80 6.84 -1.11
C GLY A 220 -10.84 6.74 -2.21
N ALA A 221 -10.69 5.78 -3.12
CA ALA A 221 -11.63 5.59 -4.22
C ALA A 221 -13.02 5.18 -3.71
N ASN A 222 -13.12 4.25 -2.76
CA ASN A 222 -14.42 3.79 -2.26
C ASN A 222 -15.05 4.76 -1.27
N SER A 223 -14.24 5.41 -0.44
CA SER A 223 -14.72 6.23 0.66
C SER A 223 -14.98 7.68 0.26
N THR A 224 -14.23 8.26 -0.67
CA THR A 224 -14.35 9.68 -1.03
C THR A 224 -15.43 9.89 -2.11
N PRO A 225 -16.29 10.92 -2.01
CA PRO A 225 -17.20 11.31 -3.10
C PRO A 225 -16.43 11.68 -4.38
N ALA A 226 -17.00 11.38 -5.55
CA ALA A 226 -16.32 11.60 -6.84
C ALA A 226 -15.92 13.07 -7.07
N SER A 227 -16.77 14.03 -6.67
CA SER A 227 -16.48 15.47 -6.74
C SER A 227 -15.21 15.87 -5.98
N CYS A 228 -14.87 15.14 -4.91
CA CYS A 228 -13.74 15.45 -4.05
C CYS A 228 -12.49 14.65 -4.41
N MET A 229 -12.66 13.49 -5.08
CA MET A 229 -11.55 12.74 -5.65
C MET A 229 -10.77 13.60 -6.68
N GLN A 230 -11.46 14.40 -7.49
CA GLN A 230 -10.81 15.31 -8.46
C GLN A 230 -9.88 16.31 -7.77
N ARG A 231 -10.35 16.93 -6.67
CA ARG A 231 -9.53 17.83 -5.86
C ARG A 231 -8.30 17.12 -5.31
N PHE A 232 -8.45 15.91 -4.77
CA PHE A 232 -7.33 15.16 -4.19
C PHE A 232 -6.30 14.72 -5.23
N VAL A 233 -6.72 14.44 -6.46
CA VAL A 233 -5.81 14.22 -7.59
C VAL A 233 -5.02 15.49 -7.89
N GLY A 234 -5.69 16.65 -7.99
CA GLY A 234 -5.01 17.94 -8.18
C GLY A 234 -4.00 18.24 -7.07
N GLU A 235 -4.38 18.03 -5.81
CA GLU A 235 -3.46 18.20 -4.67
C GLU A 235 -2.28 17.23 -4.69
N ALA A 236 -2.45 16.01 -5.23
CA ALA A 236 -1.34 15.08 -5.43
C ALA A 236 -0.36 15.57 -6.52
N HIS A 237 -0.89 16.13 -7.62
CA HIS A 237 -0.08 16.76 -8.67
C HIS A 237 0.69 17.97 -8.14
N ASP A 238 0.03 18.86 -7.41
CA ASP A 238 0.66 20.03 -6.80
C ASP A 238 1.73 19.63 -5.78
N ALA A 239 1.58 18.44 -5.19
CA ALA A 239 2.56 17.83 -4.31
C ALA A 239 3.71 17.12 -5.05
N ASP A 240 3.78 17.15 -6.38
CA ASP A 240 4.91 16.60 -7.18
C ASP A 240 5.29 15.16 -6.79
N VAL A 241 4.29 14.28 -6.65
CA VAL A 241 4.50 12.85 -6.37
C VAL A 241 4.59 12.05 -7.67
N SER A 242 5.41 11.00 -7.68
CA SER A 242 5.65 10.16 -8.86
C SER A 242 4.54 9.12 -9.11
N GLY A 243 3.67 8.87 -8.12
CA GLY A 243 2.54 7.97 -8.26
C GLY A 243 1.51 8.13 -7.16
N VAL A 244 0.34 7.52 -7.34
CA VAL A 244 -0.73 7.47 -6.33
C VAL A 244 -1.30 6.06 -6.23
N GLY A 245 -1.66 5.66 -5.02
CA GLY A 245 -2.48 4.49 -4.77
C GLY A 245 -3.97 4.86 -4.69
N TRP A 246 -4.84 3.95 -5.12
CA TRP A 246 -6.29 4.08 -4.96
C TRP A 246 -6.79 3.00 -4.01
N TRP A 247 -7.42 3.44 -2.92
CA TRP A 247 -8.05 2.53 -1.96
C TRP A 247 -9.42 2.07 -2.47
N ALA A 248 -9.47 0.84 -2.99
CA ALA A 248 -10.63 0.33 -3.70
C ALA A 248 -11.28 -0.92 -3.07
N TRP A 249 -11.61 -0.85 -1.76
CA TRP A 249 -11.99 -2.01 -0.91
C TRP A 249 -13.00 -3.01 -1.52
N THR A 250 -14.00 -2.56 -2.28
CA THR A 250 -15.04 -3.43 -2.88
C THR A 250 -15.08 -3.39 -4.40
N GLY A 251 -14.06 -2.84 -5.07
CA GLY A 251 -14.18 -2.56 -6.50
C GLY A 251 -14.62 -1.13 -6.80
N LEU A 252 -14.32 -0.66 -8.02
CA LEU A 252 -14.91 0.52 -8.66
C LEU A 252 -15.97 0.17 -9.73
N ALA A 253 -16.27 -1.12 -9.91
CA ALA A 253 -17.04 -1.63 -11.05
C ALA A 253 -18.48 -1.09 -11.15
N SER A 254 -19.15 -0.83 -10.03
CA SER A 254 -20.51 -0.26 -10.01
C SER A 254 -20.55 1.27 -9.99
N ALA A 255 -19.41 1.95 -9.81
CA ALA A 255 -19.37 3.40 -9.64
C ALA A 255 -18.75 4.12 -10.86
N SER A 256 -19.56 4.36 -11.90
CA SER A 256 -19.10 4.97 -13.16
C SER A 256 -18.45 6.34 -12.97
N SER A 257 -19.03 7.20 -12.13
CA SER A 257 -18.47 8.53 -11.83
C SER A 257 -17.09 8.46 -11.18
N LYS A 258 -16.86 7.48 -10.29
CA LYS A 258 -15.55 7.28 -9.66
C LYS A 258 -14.53 6.72 -10.63
N ARG A 259 -14.93 5.78 -11.50
CA ARG A 259 -14.06 5.30 -12.59
C ARG A 259 -13.64 6.41 -13.53
N ALA A 260 -14.57 7.30 -13.89
CA ALA A 260 -14.25 8.44 -14.74
C ALA A 260 -13.18 9.34 -14.12
N VAL A 261 -13.24 9.60 -12.80
CA VAL A 261 -12.20 10.37 -12.09
C VAL A 261 -10.85 9.66 -12.09
N VAL A 262 -10.83 8.35 -11.79
CA VAL A 262 -9.57 7.57 -11.79
C VAL A 262 -8.97 7.48 -13.20
N ALA A 263 -9.80 7.29 -14.22
CA ALA A 263 -9.36 7.22 -15.61
C ALA A 263 -8.80 8.57 -16.10
N ALA A 264 -9.45 9.69 -15.74
CA ALA A 264 -9.03 11.03 -16.12
C ALA A 264 -7.78 11.53 -15.37
N CYS A 265 -7.40 10.89 -14.27
CA CYS A 265 -6.15 11.17 -13.58
C CYS A 265 -4.99 10.69 -14.44
N ASP A 266 -4.17 11.61 -14.94
CA ASP A 266 -2.98 11.28 -15.72
C ASP A 266 -1.73 11.52 -14.87
N LEU A 267 -1.14 10.43 -14.38
CA LEU A 267 0.11 10.43 -13.63
C LEU A 267 1.22 9.78 -14.44
N THR A 268 1.25 10.03 -15.75
CA THR A 268 2.40 9.63 -16.55
C THR A 268 3.65 10.34 -16.01
N PRO A 269 4.77 9.62 -15.80
CA PRO A 269 6.01 10.25 -15.41
C PRO A 269 6.36 11.29 -16.47
N SER A 270 6.56 12.54 -16.05
CA SER A 270 7.13 13.54 -16.93
C SER A 270 8.56 13.12 -17.27
N ILE A 271 8.74 12.42 -18.40
CA ILE A 271 10.05 12.21 -19.03
C ILE A 271 10.71 13.57 -19.34
N VAL A 272 9.93 14.65 -19.32
CA VAL A 272 10.33 16.02 -19.67
C VAL A 272 10.50 16.87 -18.41
N ARG A 273 11.64 16.75 -17.70
CA ARG A 273 12.24 17.82 -16.86
C ARG A 273 13.66 17.51 -16.33
N ARG A 274 14.41 16.59 -16.96
CA ARG A 274 15.85 16.38 -16.70
C ARG A 274 16.77 16.78 -17.86
N THR A 275 16.25 17.52 -18.84
CA THR A 275 17.07 18.21 -19.82
C THR A 275 17.06 19.70 -19.54
N ALA A 276 18.28 20.26 -19.45
CA ALA A 276 18.64 21.66 -19.25
C ALA A 276 18.82 22.12 -17.80
N VAL A 277 19.93 21.73 -17.18
CA VAL A 277 20.93 22.72 -16.73
C VAL A 277 22.29 22.23 -17.20
N SER A 278 22.80 22.88 -18.24
CA SER A 278 24.22 22.89 -18.63
C SER A 278 25.05 23.63 -17.58
#